data_AF-A0A0Q8IG73-F1
#
_entry.id   AF-A0A0Q8IG73-F1
#
_cell.length_a   1.000
_cell.length_b   1.000
_cell.length_c   1.000
_cell.angle_alpha   90.00
_cell.angle_beta   90.00
_cell.angle_gamma   90.00
#
_symmetry.space_group_name_H-M   'P 1'
#
loop_
_entity.id
_entity.type
_entity.pdbx_description
1 polymer ?
#
loop_
_entity_poly.entity_id
_entity_poly.type
_entity_poly.pdbx_seq_one_letter_code
_entity_poly.pdbx_strand_id
1 'polypeptide(L)' 'MEKLSDRFRLSIVFAALLSLNGVAQAAQTEKTNILFIVSDDTGYGDLGPYGGGVGRGMPTPSIDQLAQEGTTFY' A
#
# COMPACT_ATOMS: atom_id res chain seq x y z
N MET A 1 47.43 1.75 -14.20
CA MET A 1 46.12 1.39 -13.62
C MET A 1 46.04 -0.12 -13.60
N GLU A 2 46.28 -0.71 -12.43
CA GLU A 2 46.41 -2.16 -12.24
C GLU A 2 45.04 -2.82 -12.46
N LYS A 3 44.95 -3.75 -13.42
CA LYS A 3 43.68 -4.42 -13.74
C LYS A 3 43.34 -5.38 -12.60
N LEU A 4 42.23 -5.09 -11.93
CA LEU A 4 41.66 -5.88 -10.85
C LEU A 4 41.41 -7.33 -11.31
N SER A 5 41.88 -8.31 -10.54
CA SER A 5 41.83 -9.74 -10.90
C SER A 5 40.39 -10.28 -10.92
N ASP A 6 40.10 -11.24 -11.80
CA ASP A 6 38.75 -11.80 -11.98
C ASP A 6 38.19 -12.43 -10.70
N ARG A 7 39.06 -12.94 -9.82
CA ARG A 7 38.70 -13.46 -8.50
C ARG A 7 38.13 -12.38 -7.60
N PHE A 8 38.69 -11.17 -7.65
CA PHE A 8 38.24 -10.04 -6.85
C PHE A 8 36.88 -9.52 -7.32
N ARG A 9 36.64 -9.52 -8.65
CA ARG A 9 35.33 -9.19 -9.23
C ARG A 9 34.27 -10.19 -8.82
N LEU A 10 34.61 -11.48 -8.82
CA LEU A 10 33.71 -12.55 -8.39
C LEU A 10 33.35 -12.42 -6.90
N SER A 11 34.32 -12.05 -6.04
CA SER A 11 34.06 -11.78 -4.62
C SER A 11 33.13 -10.60 -4.39
N ILE A 12 33.24 -9.53 -5.17
CA ILE A 12 32.32 -8.37 -5.09
C ILE A 12 30.90 -8.78 -5.49
N VAL A 13 30.75 -9.52 -6.59
CA VAL A 13 29.43 -10.00 -7.03
C VAL A 13 28.81 -10.91 -5.96
N PHE A 14 29.60 -11.80 -5.36
CA PHE A 14 29.12 -12.68 -4.31
C PHE A 14 28.69 -11.91 -3.05
N ALA A 15 29.46 -10.90 -2.63
CA ALA A 15 29.11 -10.02 -1.51
C ALA A 15 27.86 -9.19 -1.79
N ALA A 16 27.67 -8.71 -3.02
CA ALA A 16 26.48 -7.98 -3.45
C ALA A 16 25.22 -8.87 -3.45
N LEU A 17 25.35 -10.15 -3.85
CA LEU A 17 24.25 -11.12 -3.81
C LEU A 17 23.85 -11.49 -2.37
N LEU A 18 24.82 -11.58 -1.46
CA LEU A 18 24.56 -11.82 -0.04
C LEU A 18 23.82 -10.67 0.64
N SER A 19 24.11 -9.42 0.24
CA SER A 19 23.50 -8.23 0.85
C SER A 19 22.05 -7.99 0.42
N LEU A 20 21.61 -8.54 -0.71
CA LEU A 20 20.20 -8.48 -1.15
C LEU A 20 19.25 -9.28 -0.24
N ASN A 21 19.73 -10.35 0.42
CA ASN A 21 18.89 -11.18 1.28
C ASN A 21 18.56 -10.51 2.62
N GLY A 22 19.45 -9.66 3.13
CA GLY A 22 19.24 -8.96 4.41
C GLY A 22 18.14 -7.88 4.35
N VAL A 23 17.88 -7.33 3.17
CA VAL A 23 16.84 -6.31 2.96
C VAL A 23 15.43 -6.90 3.07
N ALA A 24 15.24 -8.14 2.61
CA ALA A 24 13.95 -8.82 2.65
C ALA A 24 13.51 -9.19 4.09
N GLN A 25 14.48 -9.48 4.97
CA GLN A 25 14.22 -9.90 6.35
C GLN A 25 13.84 -8.74 7.29
N ALA A 26 14.21 -7.50 6.94
CA ALA A 26 13.94 -6.31 7.75
C ALA A 26 12.50 -5.79 7.61
N ALA A 27 11.72 -6.33 6.68
CA ALA A 27 10.28 -6.13 6.64
C ALA A 27 9.62 -7.04 7.69
N GLN A 28 9.85 -6.72 8.97
CA GLN A 28 9.00 -7.23 10.05
C GLN A 28 7.59 -6.75 9.73
N THR A 29 6.74 -7.64 9.22
CA THR A 29 5.34 -7.32 8.94
C THR A 29 4.67 -6.99 10.26
N GLU A 30 4.59 -5.70 10.60
CA GLU A 30 3.79 -5.28 11.73
C GLU A 30 2.37 -5.82 11.53
N LYS A 31 1.81 -6.42 12.58
CA LYS A 31 0.48 -7.00 12.52
C LYS A 31 -0.49 -5.90 12.12
N THR A 32 -1.09 -6.02 10.95
CA THR A 32 -2.06 -5.05 10.43
C THR A 32 -3.25 -4.95 11.36
N ASN A 33 -3.66 -3.73 11.69
CA ASN A 33 -4.89 -3.47 12.43
C ASN A 33 -6.07 -3.45 11.47
N ILE A 34 -7.22 -3.97 11.91
CA ILE A 34 -8.46 -3.95 11.14
C ILE A 34 -9.46 -3.05 11.88
N LEU A 35 -9.95 -2.02 11.22
CA LEU A 35 -11.04 -1.17 11.69
C LEU A 35 -12.29 -1.49 10.84
N PHE A 36 -13.34 -1.98 11.49
CA PHE A 36 -14.62 -2.24 10.83
C PHE A 36 -15.64 -1.17 11.23
N ILE A 37 -16.11 -0.41 10.25
CA ILE A 37 -17.08 0.67 10.42
C ILE A 37 -18.40 0.22 9.81
N VAL A 38 -19.48 0.29 10.58
CA VAL A 38 -20.83 -0.05 10.14
C VAL A 38 -21.73 1.16 10.39
N SER A 39 -22.58 1.46 9.41
CA SER A 39 -23.59 2.50 9.51
C SER A 39 -24.98 1.85 9.38
N ASP A 40 -25.93 2.32 10.17
CA ASP A 40 -27.32 1.90 10.11
C ASP A 40 -28.07 2.68 9.02
N ASP A 41 -29.07 2.06 8.40
CA ASP A 41 -29.97 2.66 7.39
C ASP A 41 -29.29 3.49 6.27
N THR A 42 -28.05 3.16 5.91
CA THR A 42 -27.33 3.85 4.82
C THR A 42 -27.65 3.19 3.48
N GLY A 43 -28.37 3.92 2.64
CA GLY A 43 -28.72 3.49 1.29
C GLY A 43 -27.54 3.57 0.32
N TYR A 44 -27.60 2.76 -0.74
CA TYR A 44 -26.53 2.66 -1.73
C TYR A 44 -26.15 4.03 -2.32
N GLY A 45 -27.14 4.86 -2.67
CA GLY A 45 -26.91 6.18 -3.26
C GLY A 45 -26.67 7.32 -2.28
N ASP A 46 -26.43 7.06 -1.00
CA ASP A 46 -26.25 8.13 0.00
C ASP A 46 -24.84 8.70 0.01
N LEU A 47 -23.83 7.87 -0.23
CA LEU A 47 -22.42 8.26 -0.13
C LEU A 47 -21.88 8.71 -1.49
N GLY A 48 -20.91 9.63 -1.48
CA GLY A 48 -20.30 10.20 -2.69
C GLY A 48 -19.81 9.18 -3.72
N PRO A 49 -19.14 8.06 -3.35
CA PRO A 49 -18.66 7.04 -4.30
C PRO A 49 -19.76 6.36 -5.13
N TYR A 50 -21.01 6.46 -4.69
CA TYR A 50 -22.20 5.90 -5.35
C TYR A 50 -23.11 6.98 -5.97
N GLY A 51 -22.59 8.20 -6.14
CA GLY A 51 -23.34 9.33 -6.72
C GLY A 51 -24.19 10.12 -5.71
N GLY A 52 -24.12 9.77 -4.42
CA GLY A 52 -24.69 10.53 -3.33
C GLY A 52 -23.83 11.72 -2.92
N GLY A 53 -23.59 11.87 -1.62
CA GLY A 53 -22.67 12.86 -1.09
C GLY A 53 -23.09 14.29 -1.45
N VAL A 54 -22.19 15.03 -2.12
CA VAL A 54 -22.48 16.37 -2.68
C VAL A 54 -23.72 16.35 -3.60
N GLY A 55 -23.92 15.29 -4.38
CA GLY A 55 -25.08 15.14 -5.27
C GLY A 55 -26.43 15.09 -4.54
N ARG A 56 -26.42 14.76 -3.24
CA ARG A 56 -27.59 14.79 -2.35
C ARG A 56 -27.57 15.95 -1.35
N GLY A 57 -26.63 16.89 -1.48
CA GLY A 57 -26.48 18.01 -0.55
C GLY A 57 -25.88 17.62 0.81
N MET A 58 -25.30 16.42 0.93
CA MET A 58 -24.70 15.90 2.16
C MET A 58 -23.27 15.41 1.87
N PRO A 59 -22.28 16.31 1.79
CA PRO A 59 -20.90 15.93 1.45
C PRO A 59 -20.33 14.85 2.39
N THR A 60 -19.64 13.86 1.83
CA THR A 60 -19.06 12.72 2.57
C THR A 60 -17.53 12.63 2.41
N PRO A 61 -16.77 13.72 2.67
CA PRO A 61 -15.38 13.84 2.22
C PRO A 61 -14.45 12.73 2.72
N SER A 62 -14.62 12.25 3.96
CA SER A 62 -13.80 11.16 4.50
C SER A 62 -14.09 9.82 3.83
N ILE A 63 -15.36 9.55 3.49
CA ILE A 63 -15.73 8.32 2.77
C ILE A 63 -15.26 8.43 1.32
N ASP A 64 -15.37 9.60 0.72
CA ASP A 64 -14.92 9.87 -0.65
C ASP A 64 -13.40 9.64 -0.76
N GLN A 65 -12.63 10.04 0.25
CA GLN A 65 -11.19 9.78 0.35
C GLN A 65 -10.90 8.28 0.53
N LEU A 66 -11.58 7.60 1.46
CA LEU A 66 -11.41 6.15 1.68
C LEU A 66 -11.68 5.34 0.41
N ALA A 67 -12.68 5.74 -0.39
CA ALA A 67 -12.99 5.09 -1.66
C ALA A 67 -11.91 5.34 -2.73
N GLN A 68 -11.30 6.53 -2.76
CA GLN A 68 -10.21 6.86 -3.68
C GLN A 68 -8.89 6.16 -3.33
N GLU A 69 -8.59 6.02 -2.04
CA GLU A 69 -7.37 5.38 -1.54
C GLU A 69 -7.51 3.85 -1.43
N GLY A 70 -8.75 3.35 -1.54
CA GLY A 70 -9.09 1.95 -1.32
C GLY A 70 -9.80 1.30 -2.50
N THR A 71 -10.84 0.53 -2.17
CA THR A 71 -11.64 -0.21 -3.15
C THR A 71 -13.12 0.03 -2.86
N THR A 72 -13.87 0.38 -3.90
CA THR A 72 -15.34 0.47 -3.87
C THR A 72 -15.94 -0.79 -4.48
N PHE A 73 -17.02 -1.30 -3.90
CA PHE A 73 -17.69 -2.52 -4.35
C PHE A 73 -19.02 -2.15 -5.05
N TYR A 74 -19.28 -2.73 -6.23
CA TYR A 74 -20.47 -2.45 -7.03
C TYR A 74 -21.37 -3.67 -7.17
#